data_AF-Q95W23-F1
#
_entry.id   AF-Q95W23-F1
#
_cell.length_a   1.000
_cell.length_b   1.000
_cell.length_c   1.000
_cell.angle_alpha   90.00
_cell.angle_beta   90.00
_cell.angle_gamma   90.00
#
_symmetry.space_group_name_H-M   'P 1'
#
loop_
_entity.id
_entity.type
_entity.pdbx_description
1 polymer ?
#
loop_
_entity_poly.entity_id
_entity_poly.type
_entity_poly.pdbx_seq_one_letter_code
_entity_poly.pdbx_strand_id
1 'polypeptide(L)'
;TAAHCIRSRKTTYAVKYHLSYQTTKTILARIPFVHPFFHPVFLWNDIGLLRLVIPVTLSAHVAYVKLPTIDYKTDEPPCKISLVMGYGVTHTGKNAAITNLQCAEIPTISFQHCHDLHRKYHNISIEPKIICTLSSEGIDACQGDSGG
;
A
#
# COMPACT_ATOMS: atom_id res chain seq x y z
N THR A 1 -5.98 0.84 -0.42
CA THR A 1 -5.65 2.13 0.23
C THR A 1 -5.53 1.93 1.72
N ALA A 2 -4.77 2.78 2.40
CA ALA A 2 -4.53 2.71 3.83
C ALA A 2 -5.44 3.67 4.61
N ALA A 3 -5.68 3.38 5.89
CA ALA A 3 -6.49 4.25 6.75
C ALA A 3 -5.82 5.61 6.93
N HIS A 4 -4.49 5.65 7.13
CA HIS A 4 -3.77 6.91 7.35
C HIS A 4 -3.88 7.88 6.15
N CYS A 5 -4.08 7.36 4.93
CA CYS A 5 -4.26 8.17 3.72
C CYS A 5 -5.61 8.91 3.70
N ILE A 6 -6.66 8.32 4.29
CA ILE A 6 -8.05 8.78 4.14
C ILE A 6 -8.70 9.21 5.47
N ARG A 7 -8.05 8.97 6.61
CA ARG A 7 -8.52 9.29 7.96
C ARG A 7 -8.87 10.76 8.16
N SER A 8 -8.01 11.65 7.67
CA SER A 8 -8.04 13.07 8.05
C SER A 8 -8.96 13.91 7.18
N ARG A 9 -9.46 13.40 6.05
CA ARG A 9 -10.22 14.19 5.08
C ARG A 9 -11.68 13.75 5.03
N LYS A 10 -12.57 14.62 5.53
CA LYS A 10 -14.04 14.52 5.37
C LYS A 10 -14.50 15.07 4.01
N THR A 11 -13.74 14.81 2.94
CA THR A 11 -13.93 15.43 1.61
C THR A 11 -14.17 14.39 0.53
N THR A 12 -14.59 14.86 -0.64
CA THR A 12 -14.57 14.06 -1.87
C THR A 12 -13.11 13.79 -2.28
N TYR A 13 -12.82 12.54 -2.63
CA TYR A 13 -11.53 12.09 -3.17
C TYR A 13 -11.62 11.99 -4.69
N ALA A 14 -10.52 12.33 -5.38
CA ALA A 14 -10.35 12.02 -6.80
C ALA A 14 -9.45 10.80 -6.92
N VAL A 15 -9.97 9.71 -7.47
CA VAL A 15 -9.23 8.50 -7.80
C VAL A 15 -8.84 8.58 -9.28
N LYS A 16 -7.54 8.60 -9.55
CA LYS A 16 -7.03 8.52 -10.92
C LYS A 16 -6.74 7.06 -11.26
N TYR A 17 -7.11 6.63 -12.45
CA TYR A 17 -6.92 5.26 -12.93
C TYR A 17 -6.65 5.24 -14.43
N HIS A 18 -6.11 4.11 -14.92
CA HIS A 18 -5.62 3.99 -16.30
C HIS A 18 -4.65 5.15 -16.62
N LEU A 19 -3.62 5.28 -15.79
CA LEU A 19 -2.57 6.30 -15.91
C LEU A 19 -1.53 5.84 -16.93
N SER A 20 -1.52 6.49 -18.09
CA SER A 20 -0.49 6.38 -19.12
C SER A 20 -0.07 7.78 -19.58
N TYR A 21 1.01 7.86 -20.37
CA TYR A 21 1.43 9.12 -20.96
C TYR A 21 0.32 9.83 -21.77
N GLN A 22 -0.59 9.05 -22.37
CA GLN A 22 -1.64 9.56 -23.26
C GLN A 22 -3.01 9.66 -22.59
N THR A 23 -3.25 8.94 -21.50
CA THR A 23 -4.58 8.82 -20.91
C THR A 23 -4.50 8.86 -19.40
N THR A 24 -5.41 9.61 -18.79
CA THR A 24 -5.65 9.59 -17.35
C THR A 24 -7.14 9.71 -17.15
N LYS A 25 -7.76 8.71 -16.53
CA LYS A 25 -9.16 8.80 -16.13
C LYS A 25 -9.24 9.22 -14.66
N THR A 26 -10.21 10.06 -14.34
CA THR A 26 -10.46 10.50 -12.97
C THR A 26 -11.90 10.18 -12.61
N ILE A 27 -12.10 9.67 -11.39
CA ILE A 27 -13.41 9.39 -10.83
C ILE A 27 -13.48 9.87 -9.38
N LEU A 28 -14.63 10.40 -8.98
CA LEU A 28 -14.82 10.85 -7.60
C LEU A 28 -15.19 9.67 -6.69
N ALA A 29 -14.74 9.74 -5.44
CA ALA A 29 -15.14 8.86 -4.35
C ALA A 29 -15.57 9.71 -3.15
N ARG A 30 -16.70 9.39 -2.52
CA ARG A 30 -17.34 10.28 -1.53
C ARG A 30 -17.32 9.76 -0.10
N ILE A 31 -17.15 8.46 0.10
CA ILE A 31 -17.32 7.85 1.42
C ILE A 31 -16.05 7.05 1.76
N PRO A 32 -15.16 7.60 2.61
CA PRO A 32 -14.09 6.83 3.21
C PRO A 32 -14.65 5.95 4.34
N PHE A 33 -14.33 4.68 4.30
CA PHE A 33 -14.55 3.74 5.40
C PHE A 33 -13.19 3.39 5.98
N VAL A 34 -12.88 3.98 7.13
CA VAL A 34 -11.66 3.66 7.88
C VAL A 34 -11.96 2.51 8.83
N HIS A 35 -11.02 1.57 8.97
CA HIS A 35 -11.17 0.50 9.94
C HIS A 35 -11.44 1.08 11.35
N PRO A 36 -12.48 0.63 12.07
CA PRO A 36 -12.91 1.26 13.33
C PRO A 36 -11.86 1.20 14.43
N PHE A 37 -10.96 0.21 14.37
CA PHE A 37 -9.85 0.04 15.31
C PHE A 37 -8.49 0.53 14.75
N PHE A 38 -8.50 1.43 13.76
CA PHE A 38 -7.25 2.03 13.27
C PHE A 38 -6.55 2.81 14.39
N HIS A 39 -5.29 2.47 14.66
CA HIS A 39 -4.49 3.14 15.68
C HIS A 39 -3.44 4.07 15.04
N PRO A 40 -3.57 5.41 15.13
CA PRO A 40 -2.77 6.34 14.33
C PRO A 40 -1.29 6.42 14.71
N VAL A 41 -0.91 6.00 15.92
CA VAL A 41 0.50 6.02 16.37
C VAL A 41 1.23 4.74 15.93
N PHE A 42 0.71 3.57 16.29
CA PHE A 42 1.30 2.28 15.92
C PHE A 42 0.89 1.74 14.54
N LEU A 43 0.02 2.47 13.82
CA LEU A 43 -0.55 2.08 12.52
C LEU A 43 -1.21 0.70 12.54
N TRP A 44 -1.76 0.28 13.67
CA TRP A 44 -2.54 -0.97 13.73
C TRP A 44 -3.82 -0.82 12.93
N ASN A 45 -4.19 -1.89 12.21
CA ASN A 45 -5.37 -1.95 11.35
C ASN A 45 -5.41 -0.80 10.33
N ASP A 46 -4.27 -0.49 9.71
CA ASP A 46 -4.12 0.59 8.71
C ASP A 46 -4.72 0.25 7.34
N ILE A 47 -6.03 0.01 7.32
CA ILE A 47 -6.80 -0.31 6.13
C ILE A 47 -8.01 0.60 5.99
N GLY A 48 -8.27 1.04 4.77
CA GLY A 48 -9.42 1.87 4.43
C GLY A 48 -10.03 1.50 3.09
N LEU A 49 -11.31 1.81 2.91
CA LEU A 49 -12.03 1.66 1.65
C LEU A 49 -12.55 3.02 1.19
N LEU A 50 -12.54 3.23 -0.13
CA LEU A 50 -13.17 4.39 -0.77
C LEU A 50 -14.28 3.89 -1.69
N ARG A 51 -15.50 4.37 -1.47
CA ARG A 51 -16.61 4.10 -2.39
C ARG A 51 -16.62 5.12 -3.52
N LEU A 52 -16.42 4.64 -4.75
CA LEU A 52 -16.55 5.43 -5.97
C LEU A 52 -18.01 5.91 -6.13
N VAL A 53 -18.19 7.11 -6.66
CA VAL A 53 -19.53 7.71 -6.90
C VAL A 53 -20.26 6.96 -8.02
N ILE A 54 -19.53 6.48 -9.02
CA ILE A 54 -20.03 5.62 -10.09
C ILE A 54 -19.12 4.39 -10.20
N PRO A 55 -19.62 3.24 -10.66
CA PRO A 55 -18.77 2.10 -10.95
C PRO A 55 -17.84 2.40 -12.14
N VAL A 56 -16.65 1.81 -12.12
CA VAL A 56 -15.73 1.83 -13.28
C VAL A 56 -16.06 0.70 -14.23
N THR A 57 -15.95 0.96 -15.53
CA THR A 57 -16.06 -0.07 -16.56
C THR A 57 -14.72 -0.80 -16.70
N LEU A 58 -14.76 -2.13 -16.63
CA LEU A 58 -13.59 -2.98 -16.85
C LEU A 58 -13.10 -2.88 -18.30
N SER A 59 -11.80 -3.02 -18.50
CA SER A 59 -11.16 -3.01 -19.83
C SER A 59 -9.82 -3.71 -19.76
N ALA A 60 -9.09 -3.78 -20.88
CA ALA A 60 -7.72 -4.30 -20.90
C ALA A 60 -6.75 -3.57 -19.93
N HIS A 61 -7.09 -2.36 -19.51
CA HIS A 61 -6.26 -1.52 -18.63
C HIS A 61 -6.90 -1.26 -17.25
N VAL A 62 -8.08 -1.84 -16.98
CA VAL A 62 -8.83 -1.63 -15.72
C VAL A 62 -9.40 -2.96 -15.29
N ALA A 63 -8.85 -3.51 -14.21
CA ALA A 63 -9.23 -4.78 -13.62
C ALA A 63 -9.28 -4.68 -12.08
N TYR A 64 -9.99 -5.62 -11.45
CA TYR A 64 -9.97 -5.77 -10.01
C TYR A 64 -8.79 -6.65 -9.58
N VAL A 65 -8.17 -6.32 -8.45
CA VAL A 65 -7.26 -7.23 -7.75
C VAL A 65 -8.07 -8.26 -6.96
N LYS A 66 -7.60 -9.51 -6.95
CA LYS A 66 -8.24 -10.57 -6.16
C LYS A 66 -7.87 -10.40 -4.69
N LEU A 67 -8.86 -10.49 -3.81
CA LEU A 67 -8.61 -10.59 -2.38
C LEU A 67 -8.13 -12.01 -2.03
N PRO A 68 -7.24 -12.16 -1.04
CA PRO A 68 -6.87 -13.47 -0.53
C PRO A 68 -8.11 -14.17 0.07
N THR A 69 -8.23 -15.48 -0.16
CA THR A 69 -9.32 -16.32 0.37
C THR A 69 -8.91 -17.14 1.59
N ILE A 70 -7.62 -17.10 1.92
CA ILE A 70 -7.03 -17.75 3.09
C ILE A 70 -6.14 -16.74 3.80
N ASP A 71 -6.01 -16.91 5.11
CA ASP A 71 -5.12 -16.07 5.90
C ASP A 71 -3.66 -16.30 5.51
N TYR A 72 -2.92 -15.21 5.38
CA TYR A 72 -1.49 -15.27 5.14
C TYR A 72 -0.81 -15.77 6.41
N LYS A 73 -0.09 -16.90 6.32
CA LYS A 73 0.70 -17.40 7.43
C LYS A 73 2.01 -16.62 7.50
N THR A 74 2.11 -15.76 8.50
CA THR A 74 3.27 -14.89 8.75
C THR A 74 4.53 -15.63 9.22
N ASP A 75 4.36 -16.89 9.61
CA ASP A 75 5.40 -17.76 10.18
C ASP A 75 5.88 -18.83 9.19
N GLU A 76 5.32 -18.88 7.97
CA GLU A 76 5.85 -19.71 6.89
C GLU A 76 7.27 -19.24 6.49
N PRO A 77 8.13 -20.14 5.99
CA PRO A 77 9.51 -19.79 5.69
C PRO A 77 9.59 -18.54 4.81
N PRO A 78 10.49 -17.60 5.15
CA PRO A 78 10.71 -16.39 4.36
C PRO A 78 11.05 -16.76 2.90
N CYS A 79 10.94 -15.79 1.99
CA CYS A 79 11.21 -15.88 0.54
C CYS A 79 10.00 -16.08 -0.40
N LYS A 80 8.76 -15.73 0.00
CA LYS A 80 7.75 -15.41 -1.02
C LYS A 80 8.09 -14.04 -1.62
N ILE A 81 8.19 -13.95 -2.94
CA ILE A 81 8.39 -12.69 -3.65
C ILE A 81 7.07 -11.93 -3.69
N SER A 82 7.07 -10.73 -3.13
CA SER A 82 5.96 -9.77 -3.23
C SER A 82 6.25 -8.78 -4.35
N LEU A 83 5.21 -8.37 -5.06
CA LEU A 83 5.28 -7.35 -6.09
C LEU A 83 4.60 -6.08 -5.56
N VAL A 84 5.37 -5.01 -5.41
CA VAL A 84 4.88 -3.69 -5.00
C VAL A 84 4.90 -2.78 -6.22
N MET A 85 3.83 -2.01 -6.43
CA MET A 85 3.73 -1.09 -7.56
C MET A 85 3.27 0.29 -7.09
N GLY A 86 3.80 1.34 -7.70
CA GLY A 86 3.41 2.69 -7.31
C GLY A 86 4.01 3.81 -8.15
N TYR A 87 3.63 5.03 -7.79
CA TYR A 87 4.08 6.28 -8.42
C TYR A 87 4.81 7.19 -7.41
N GLY A 88 5.15 6.65 -6.23
CA GLY A 88 5.92 7.32 -5.20
C GLY A 88 7.35 7.59 -5.64
N VAL A 89 8.05 8.43 -4.89
CA VAL A 89 9.39 8.89 -5.24
C VAL A 89 10.39 7.73 -5.31
N THR A 90 11.22 7.68 -6.35
CA THR A 90 12.23 6.62 -6.49
C THR A 90 13.58 6.95 -5.83
N HIS A 91 13.80 8.22 -5.46
CA HIS A 91 15.06 8.69 -4.89
C HIS A 91 14.81 9.78 -3.84
N THR A 92 15.52 9.70 -2.71
CA THR A 92 15.47 10.73 -1.66
C THR A 92 15.93 12.09 -2.20
N GLY A 93 15.13 13.14 -1.95
CA GLY A 93 15.45 14.52 -2.35
C GLY A 93 15.04 14.90 -3.78
N LYS A 94 14.45 13.97 -4.56
CA LYS A 94 13.85 14.29 -5.86
C LYS A 94 12.32 14.34 -5.76
N ASN A 95 11.75 15.52 -6.04
CA ASN A 95 10.31 15.73 -6.18
C ASN A 95 9.83 15.57 -7.63
N ALA A 96 10.58 14.85 -8.47
CA ALA A 96 10.22 14.70 -9.87
C ALA A 96 8.92 13.89 -9.98
N ALA A 97 7.92 14.45 -10.68
CA ALA A 97 6.67 13.75 -10.94
C ALA A 97 6.96 12.48 -11.74
N ILE A 98 6.71 11.32 -11.14
CA ILE A 98 6.82 10.05 -11.85
C ILE A 98 5.61 9.89 -12.74
N THR A 99 5.84 9.77 -14.04
CA THR A 99 4.78 9.62 -15.04
C THR A 99 4.44 8.16 -15.34
N ASN A 100 5.37 7.23 -15.07
CA ASN A 100 5.22 5.80 -15.35
C ASN A 100 5.13 4.99 -14.06
N LEU A 101 4.23 4.00 -14.01
CA LEU A 101 4.13 3.09 -12.88
C LEU A 101 5.46 2.36 -12.67
N GLN A 102 5.98 2.39 -11.45
CA GLN A 102 7.15 1.60 -11.07
C GLN A 102 6.69 0.31 -10.40
N CYS A 103 7.50 -0.74 -10.51
CA CYS A 103 7.28 -2.02 -9.84
C CYS A 103 8.57 -2.56 -9.24
N ALA A 104 8.46 -3.20 -8.08
CA ALA A 104 9.57 -3.81 -7.38
C ALA A 104 9.19 -5.20 -6.86
N GLU A 105 10.05 -6.18 -7.10
CA GLU A 105 9.97 -7.50 -6.50
C GLU A 105 10.79 -7.53 -5.21
N ILE A 106 10.15 -7.82 -4.09
CA ILE A 106 10.76 -7.76 -2.77
C ILE A 106 10.43 -9.04 -2.00
N PRO A 107 11.43 -9.75 -1.46
CA PRO A 107 11.17 -10.94 -0.68
C PRO A 107 10.52 -10.58 0.66
N THR A 108 9.54 -11.39 1.05
CA THR A 108 8.96 -11.38 2.39
C THR A 108 9.90 -12.02 3.40
N ILE A 109 9.85 -11.50 4.63
CA ILE A 109 10.53 -12.07 5.80
C ILE A 109 9.49 -12.57 6.80
N SER A 110 9.89 -13.52 7.66
CA SER A 110 9.03 -14.00 8.75
C SER A 110 8.65 -12.86 9.68
N PHE A 111 7.45 -12.92 10.27
CA PHE A 111 7.02 -11.92 11.25
C PHE A 111 7.97 -11.81 12.44
N GLN A 112 8.48 -12.93 12.98
CA GLN A 112 9.42 -12.92 14.10
C GLN A 112 10.68 -12.10 13.78
N HIS A 113 11.30 -12.36 12.62
CA HIS A 113 12.47 -11.59 12.17
C HIS A 113 12.16 -10.09 12.05
N CYS A 114 11.02 -9.74 11.44
CA CYS A 114 10.58 -8.35 11.32
C CYS A 114 10.36 -7.68 12.69
N HIS A 115 9.70 -8.39 13.61
CA HIS A 115 9.41 -7.92 14.95
C HIS A 115 10.68 -7.65 15.75
N ASP A 116 11.66 -8.54 15.66
CA ASP A 116 12.95 -8.38 16.32
C ASP A 116 13.73 -7.17 15.76
N LEU A 117 13.69 -6.94 14.45
CA LEU A 117 14.27 -5.75 13.83
C LEU A 117 13.59 -4.47 14.33
N HIS A 118 12.25 -4.42 14.35
CA HIS A 118 11.52 -3.25 14.85
C HIS A 118 11.79 -2.96 16.33
N ARG A 119 11.86 -4.00 17.16
CA ARG A 119 12.25 -3.85 18.57
C ARG A 119 13.66 -3.32 18.70
N LYS A 120 14.61 -3.89 17.97
CA LYS A 120 16.04 -3.55 18.05
C LYS A 120 16.32 -2.11 17.59
N TYR A 121 15.74 -1.67 16.47
CA TYR A 121 16.10 -0.41 15.83
C TYR A 121 15.13 0.75 16.14
N HIS A 122 13.89 0.45 16.50
CA HIS A 122 12.85 1.46 16.71
C HIS A 122 12.19 1.41 18.09
N ASN A 123 12.50 0.40 18.91
CA ASN A 123 11.85 0.16 20.20
C ASN A 123 10.32 0.05 20.08
N ILE A 124 9.83 -0.57 19.00
CA ILE A 124 8.41 -0.74 18.68
C ILE A 124 8.07 -2.23 18.65
N SER A 125 6.90 -2.58 19.18
CA SER A 125 6.30 -3.91 18.99
C SER A 125 5.22 -3.84 17.92
N ILE A 126 5.32 -4.70 16.91
CA ILE A 126 4.33 -4.86 15.83
C ILE A 126 3.36 -6.02 16.12
N GLU A 127 2.17 -6.00 15.51
CA GLU A 127 1.15 -7.06 15.61
C GLU A 127 1.36 -8.16 14.54
N PRO A 128 1.00 -9.42 14.81
CA PRO A 128 1.03 -10.53 13.84
C PRO A 128 -0.09 -10.44 12.79
N LYS A 129 -0.39 -9.22 12.33
CA LYS A 129 -1.27 -8.88 11.21
C LYS A 129 -0.53 -8.09 10.13
N ILE A 130 0.80 -7.97 10.29
CA ILE A 130 1.68 -7.23 9.40
C ILE A 130 2.54 -8.23 8.64
N ILE A 131 2.59 -8.07 7.31
CA ILE A 131 3.54 -8.77 6.45
C ILE A 131 4.71 -7.82 6.21
N CYS A 132 5.91 -8.32 6.40
CA CYS A 132 7.12 -7.53 6.23
C CYS A 132 7.93 -8.02 5.03
N THR A 133 8.61 -7.08 4.40
CA THR A 133 9.55 -7.30 3.32
C THR A 133 10.90 -6.72 3.70
N LEU A 134 11.98 -7.26 3.13
CA LEU A 134 13.32 -6.72 3.34
C LEU A 134 14.14 -6.94 2.07
N SER A 135 14.68 -5.86 1.51
CA SER A 135 15.63 -5.91 0.38
C SER A 135 17.00 -5.41 0.82
N SER A 136 18.05 -6.04 0.31
CA SER A 136 19.44 -5.61 0.52
C SER A 136 19.90 -4.48 -0.41
N GLU A 137 19.14 -4.17 -1.47
CA GLU A 137 19.59 -3.29 -2.57
C GLU A 137 18.98 -1.88 -2.55
N GLY A 138 18.35 -1.49 -1.43
CA GLY A 138 17.64 -0.20 -1.35
C GLY A 138 16.36 -0.15 -2.20
N ILE A 139 15.87 -1.32 -2.63
CA ILE A 139 14.61 -1.48 -3.35
C ILE A 139 13.49 -1.59 -2.32
N ASP A 140 12.64 -0.57 -2.22
CA ASP A 140 11.50 -0.54 -1.30
C ASP A 140 10.40 0.41 -1.79
N ALA A 141 9.22 0.32 -1.19
CA ALA A 141 8.18 1.34 -1.32
C ALA A 141 8.63 2.66 -0.67
N CYS A 142 8.18 3.80 -1.21
CA CYS A 142 8.59 5.10 -0.69
C CYS A 142 7.42 6.10 -0.56
N GLN A 143 7.75 7.37 -0.37
CA GLN A 143 6.77 8.44 -0.19
C GLN A 143 5.88 8.57 -1.43
N GLY A 144 4.58 8.36 -1.24
CA GLY A 144 3.57 8.39 -2.31
C GLY A 144 3.01 7.02 -2.71
N ASP A 145 3.62 5.93 -2.24
CA ASP A 145 3.14 4.56 -2.52
C ASP A 145 2.12 4.04 -1.49
N SER A 146 1.96 4.74 -0.36
CA SER A 146 1.10 4.31 0.75
C SER A 146 -0.31 3.89 0.31
N GLY A 147 -0.65 2.64 0.62
CA GLY A 147 -1.97 2.05 0.37
C GLY A 147 -2.16 1.46 -1.04
N GLY A 148 -1.12 1.49 -1.87
CA GLY A 148 -0.98 0.68 -3.08
C GLY A 148 -0.59 -0.76 -2.78
#